data_AF-A0A357D7Q3-F1
#
_entry.id   AF-A0A357D7Q3-F1
#
_cell.length_a   1.000
_cell.length_b   1.000
_cell.length_c   1.000
_cell.angle_alpha   90.00
_cell.angle_beta   90.00
_cell.angle_gamma   90.00
#
_symmetry.space_group_name_H-M   'P 1'
#
loop_
_entity.id
_entity.type
_entity.pdbx_description
1 polymer ?
#
loop_
_entity_poly.entity_id
_entity_poly.type
_entity_poly.pdbx_seq_one_letter_code
_entity_poly.pdbx_strand_id
1 'polypeptide(L)'
;MQKKQITVVYGEQPREMVVTLLTRLRPEEGLPRNAKIGLKPNLVLEKPASSGATTHPELVEGIIQYFQAKGYQDLVIMEGSWVGSQTQQAFRVCGYRELATKYGVELVDLKKDRTVQKKTPTGEIKVCAAPLGVDFLINLPVLKAHC
;
A
#
# COMPACT_ATOMS: atom_id res chain seq x y z
N MET A 1 4.36 2.53 18.88
CA MET A 1 3.25 3.42 18.43
C MET A 1 2.11 3.45 19.45
N GLN A 2 1.59 4.62 19.81
CA GLN A 2 0.38 4.70 20.67
C GLN A 2 -0.86 4.29 19.86
N LYS A 3 -1.78 3.52 20.47
CA LYS A 3 -3.04 3.16 19.79
C LYS A 3 -3.83 4.44 19.50
N LYS A 4 -4.35 4.57 18.27
CA LYS A 4 -5.17 5.71 17.79
C LYS A 4 -4.41 7.05 17.70
N GLN A 5 -3.09 7.01 17.51
CA GLN A 5 -2.29 8.20 17.23
C GLN A 5 -2.55 8.72 15.81
N ILE A 6 -2.71 10.04 15.66
CA ILE A 6 -2.78 10.72 14.36
C ILE A 6 -1.51 11.58 14.23
N THR A 7 -0.88 11.55 13.05
CA THR A 7 0.27 12.40 12.72
C THR A 7 0.05 12.96 11.33
N VAL A 8 0.26 14.27 11.19
CA VAL A 8 0.06 14.99 9.95
C VAL A 8 1.38 15.68 9.57
N VAL A 9 1.74 15.59 8.29
CA VAL A 9 2.89 16.25 7.69
C VAL A 9 2.42 16.99 6.45
N TYR A 10 2.90 18.20 6.25
CA TYR A 10 2.62 19.04 5.09
C TYR A 10 3.92 19.31 4.32
N GLY A 11 3.83 19.41 3.00
CA GLY A 11 4.98 19.66 2.14
C GLY A 11 4.68 19.33 0.68
N GLU A 12 5.69 19.51 -0.17
CA GLU A 12 5.60 19.30 -1.62
C GLU A 12 6.47 18.14 -2.11
N GLN A 13 7.13 17.44 -1.19
CA GLN A 13 8.06 16.34 -1.48
C GLN A 13 7.51 15.03 -0.89
N PRO A 14 6.63 14.30 -1.61
CA PRO A 14 5.86 13.18 -1.05
C PRO A 14 6.73 12.12 -0.39
N ARG A 15 7.85 11.75 -1.02
CA ARG A 15 8.79 10.75 -0.51
C ARG A 15 9.40 11.17 0.83
N GLU A 16 9.85 12.42 0.96
CA GLU A 16 10.47 12.90 2.20
C GLU A 16 9.44 13.06 3.33
N MET A 17 8.23 13.47 2.98
CA MET A 17 7.12 13.59 3.91
C MET A 17 6.77 12.24 4.55
N VAL A 18 6.70 11.17 3.74
CA VAL A 18 6.37 9.84 4.29
C VAL A 18 7.49 9.29 5.15
N VAL A 19 8.77 9.48 4.75
CA VAL A 19 9.92 9.07 5.56
C VAL A 19 9.94 9.80 6.90
N THR A 20 9.65 11.11 6.90
CA THR A 20 9.53 11.92 8.13
C THR A 20 8.43 11.39 9.03
N LEU A 21 7.26 11.09 8.46
CA LEU A 21 6.12 10.55 9.20
C LEU A 21 6.43 9.18 9.81
N LEU A 22 7.02 8.26 9.04
CA LEU A 22 7.38 6.92 9.51
C LEU A 22 8.47 6.97 10.58
N THR A 23 9.47 7.84 10.44
CA THR A 23 10.54 8.02 11.43
C THR A 23 9.99 8.47 12.79
N ARG A 24 8.90 9.24 12.81
CA ARG A 24 8.21 9.65 14.04
C ARG A 24 7.35 8.52 14.62
N LEU A 25 6.59 7.83 13.77
CA LEU A 25 5.67 6.77 14.20
C LEU A 25 6.37 5.48 14.63
N ARG A 26 7.51 5.18 13.99
CA ARG A 26 8.30 3.97 14.15
C ARG A 26 7.45 2.69 14.08
N PRO A 27 6.67 2.48 12.99
CA PRO A 27 5.73 1.37 12.90
C PRO A 27 6.41 0.00 12.87
N GLU A 28 7.71 -0.04 12.58
CA GLU A 28 8.51 -1.25 12.59
C GLU A 28 8.87 -1.74 14.00
N GLU A 29 8.68 -0.92 15.04
CA GLU A 29 8.96 -1.31 16.41
C GLU A 29 8.05 -2.48 16.83
N GLY A 30 8.68 -3.63 17.11
CA GLY A 30 7.96 -4.85 17.50
C GLY A 30 7.63 -5.79 16.33
N LEU A 31 7.97 -5.43 15.09
CA LEU A 31 7.90 -6.37 13.97
C LEU A 31 9.13 -7.29 13.95
N PRO A 32 8.96 -8.61 13.73
CA PRO A 32 10.09 -9.50 13.51
C PRO A 32 10.77 -9.16 12.18
N ARG A 33 12.09 -9.39 12.05
CA ARG A 33 12.86 -8.99 10.85
C ARG A 33 12.41 -9.67 9.57
N ASN A 34 11.80 -10.84 9.67
CA ASN A 34 11.21 -11.58 8.57
C ASN A 34 9.71 -11.30 8.38
N ALA A 35 9.17 -10.25 9.00
CA ALA A 35 7.78 -9.85 8.83
C ALA A 35 7.50 -9.54 7.35
N LYS A 36 6.41 -10.11 6.84
CA LYS A 36 5.86 -9.77 5.53
C LYS A 36 5.03 -8.50 5.62
N ILE A 37 5.44 -7.46 4.90
CA ILE A 37 4.82 -6.14 4.94
C ILE A 37 4.02 -5.91 3.65
N GLY A 38 2.70 -5.79 3.80
CA GLY A 38 1.78 -5.47 2.71
C GLY A 38 1.57 -3.97 2.56
N LEU A 39 1.73 -3.46 1.34
CA LEU A 39 1.39 -2.08 0.96
C LEU A 39 0.14 -2.12 0.08
N LYS A 40 -0.94 -1.47 0.51
CA LYS A 40 -2.18 -1.36 -0.25
C LYS A 40 -2.43 0.09 -0.69
N PRO A 41 -1.86 0.52 -1.84
CA PRO A 41 -2.15 1.82 -2.45
C PRO A 41 -3.53 1.82 -3.08
N ASN A 42 -4.15 2.97 -3.24
CA ASN A 42 -5.41 3.11 -3.96
C ASN A 42 -5.15 3.27 -5.48
N LEU A 43 -5.56 2.29 -6.29
CA LEU A 43 -5.52 2.33 -7.76
C LEU A 43 -6.96 2.31 -8.31
N VAL A 44 -7.38 3.39 -8.97
CA VAL A 44 -8.78 3.57 -9.38
C VAL A 44 -8.93 3.58 -10.90
N LEU A 45 -8.08 4.30 -11.63
CA LEU A 45 -8.17 4.37 -13.09
C LEU A 45 -6.78 4.29 -13.71
N GLU A 46 -6.73 3.96 -14.99
CA GLU A 46 -5.54 4.10 -15.84
C GLU A 46 -5.24 5.58 -16.11
N LYS A 47 -5.10 6.36 -15.04
CA LYS A 47 -4.73 7.77 -15.06
C LYS A 47 -3.49 7.96 -14.21
N PRO A 48 -2.56 8.83 -14.61
CA PRO A 48 -1.40 9.18 -13.80
C PRO A 48 -1.82 9.67 -12.40
N ALA A 49 -0.96 9.45 -11.40
CA ALA A 49 -1.21 9.87 -10.03
C ALA A 49 -1.40 11.38 -9.86
N SER A 50 -0.88 12.19 -10.80
CA SER A 50 -1.13 13.64 -10.86
C SER A 50 -2.61 14.01 -10.98
N SER A 51 -3.48 13.07 -11.37
CA SER A 51 -4.94 13.26 -11.38
C SER A 51 -5.60 13.27 -10.00
N GLY A 52 -4.86 12.95 -8.92
CA GLY A 52 -5.41 12.83 -7.57
C GLY A 52 -6.33 11.62 -7.35
N ALA A 53 -6.48 10.75 -8.36
CA ALA A 53 -7.33 9.57 -8.28
C ALA A 53 -6.64 8.35 -7.66
N THR A 54 -5.31 8.32 -7.68
CA THR A 54 -4.47 7.19 -7.24
C THR A 54 -3.38 7.64 -6.28
N THR A 55 -2.92 6.74 -5.42
CA THR A 55 -1.81 7.00 -4.50
C THR A 55 -0.54 7.26 -5.30
N HIS A 56 0.12 8.39 -5.05
CA HIS A 56 1.35 8.75 -5.75
C HIS A 56 2.47 7.73 -5.49
N PRO A 57 3.15 7.19 -6.52
CA PRO A 57 4.15 6.14 -6.35
C PRO A 57 5.32 6.56 -5.46
N GLU A 58 5.66 7.85 -5.41
CA GLU A 58 6.70 8.37 -4.50
C GLU A 58 6.38 8.20 -3.00
N LEU A 59 5.09 8.19 -2.63
CA LEU A 59 4.70 7.87 -1.24
C LEU A 59 5.02 6.41 -0.93
N VAL A 60 4.74 5.53 -1.89
CA VAL A 60 5.02 4.09 -1.75
C VAL A 60 6.53 3.83 -1.79
N GLU A 61 7.26 4.54 -2.64
CA GLU A 61 8.71 4.53 -2.68
C GLU A 61 9.34 4.88 -1.33
N GLY A 62 8.89 5.97 -0.70
CA GLY A 62 9.42 6.37 0.61
C GLY A 62 9.14 5.35 1.71
N ILE A 63 8.00 4.65 1.66
CA ILE A 63 7.70 3.54 2.59
C ILE A 63 8.66 2.36 2.34
N ILE A 64 8.85 1.97 1.07
CA ILE A 64 9.77 0.88 0.71
C ILE A 64 11.18 1.19 1.19
N GLN A 65 11.70 2.38 0.88
CA GLN A 65 13.02 2.84 1.32
C GLN A 65 13.15 2.81 2.84
N TYR A 66 12.15 3.30 3.57
CA TYR A 66 12.15 3.32 5.02
C TYR A 66 12.31 1.93 5.62
N PHE A 67 11.54 0.95 5.15
CA PHE A 67 11.58 -0.42 5.65
C PHE A 67 12.83 -1.17 5.20
N GLN A 68 13.24 -1.04 3.94
CA GLN A 68 14.46 -1.68 3.43
C GLN A 68 15.73 -1.15 4.11
N ALA A 69 15.81 0.15 4.39
CA ALA A 69 16.91 0.74 5.16
C ALA A 69 17.01 0.17 6.59
N LYS A 70 15.95 -0.45 7.10
CA LYS A 70 15.88 -1.09 8.42
C LYS A 70 15.97 -2.62 8.35
N GLY A 71 16.28 -3.17 7.17
CA GLY A 71 16.53 -4.58 6.95
C GLY A 71 15.30 -5.44 6.64
N TYR A 72 14.13 -4.83 6.42
CA TYR A 72 12.94 -5.58 5.98
C TYR A 72 13.00 -5.78 4.47
N GLN A 73 12.88 -7.03 4.02
CA GLN A 73 13.02 -7.40 2.61
C GLN A 73 11.76 -8.04 2.02
N ASP A 74 10.87 -8.60 2.85
CA ASP A 74 9.60 -9.17 2.39
C ASP A 74 8.51 -8.10 2.34
N LEU A 75 8.56 -7.27 1.29
CA LEU A 75 7.56 -6.27 0.99
C LEU A 75 6.74 -6.70 -0.24
N VAL A 76 5.44 -6.44 -0.20
CA VAL A 76 4.54 -6.70 -1.32
C VAL A 76 3.58 -5.53 -1.51
N ILE A 77 3.43 -5.07 -2.74
CA ILE A 77 2.39 -4.12 -3.13
C ILE A 77 1.19 -4.91 -3.64
N MET A 78 -0.01 -4.64 -3.13
CA MET A 78 -1.22 -5.33 -3.53
C MET A 78 -2.37 -4.35 -3.77
N GLU A 79 -3.02 -4.47 -4.93
CA GLU A 79 -4.27 -3.76 -5.20
C GLU A 79 -5.07 -4.46 -6.32
N GLY A 80 -6.36 -4.14 -6.44
CA GLY A 80 -7.20 -4.41 -7.60
C GLY A 80 -7.72 -3.10 -8.20
N SER A 81 -7.66 -2.95 -9.52
CA SER A 81 -8.17 -1.74 -10.19
C SER A 81 -9.71 -1.69 -10.22
N TRP A 82 -10.29 -0.60 -10.73
CA TRP A 82 -11.76 -0.49 -10.92
C TRP A 82 -12.32 -1.58 -11.84
N VAL A 83 -13.58 -1.96 -11.62
CA VAL A 83 -14.29 -2.98 -12.41
C VAL A 83 -14.23 -2.64 -13.91
N GLY A 84 -13.83 -3.60 -14.74
CA GLY A 84 -13.64 -3.40 -16.19
C GLY A 84 -12.22 -2.99 -16.61
N SER A 85 -11.35 -2.59 -15.70
CA SER A 85 -9.93 -2.32 -16.00
C SER A 85 -9.03 -3.51 -15.67
N GLN A 86 -7.86 -3.61 -16.30
CA GLN A 86 -6.85 -4.62 -15.97
C GLN A 86 -5.90 -4.07 -14.90
N THR A 87 -5.78 -4.73 -13.74
CA THR A 87 -4.91 -4.23 -12.65
C THR A 87 -3.45 -4.10 -13.10
N GLN A 88 -2.97 -5.05 -13.91
CA GLN A 88 -1.62 -5.02 -14.49
C GLN A 88 -1.38 -3.78 -15.36
N GLN A 89 -2.43 -3.31 -16.06
CA GLN A 89 -2.38 -2.06 -16.82
C GLN A 89 -2.29 -0.86 -15.88
N ALA A 90 -3.11 -0.83 -14.82
CA ALA A 90 -3.09 0.22 -13.81
C ALA A 90 -1.71 0.30 -13.10
N PHE A 91 -1.10 -0.82 -12.74
CA PHE A 91 0.25 -0.85 -12.17
C PHE A 91 1.29 -0.22 -13.10
N ARG A 92 1.20 -0.50 -14.40
CA ARG A 92 2.11 0.10 -15.39
C ARG A 92 1.88 1.60 -15.57
N VAL A 93 0.64 2.01 -15.82
CA VAL A 93 0.30 3.42 -16.07
C VAL A 93 0.58 4.30 -14.84
N CYS A 94 0.39 3.78 -13.64
CA CYS A 94 0.63 4.51 -12.40
C CYS A 94 2.09 4.46 -11.91
N GLY A 95 3.01 3.83 -12.65
CA GLY A 95 4.44 3.78 -12.30
C GLY A 95 4.82 2.72 -11.26
N TYR A 96 3.89 1.84 -10.87
CA TYR A 96 4.13 0.82 -9.86
C TYR A 96 4.95 -0.36 -10.38
N ARG A 97 4.90 -0.65 -11.69
CA ARG A 97 5.72 -1.72 -12.28
C ARG A 97 7.20 -1.37 -12.24
N GLU A 98 7.53 -0.14 -12.59
CA GLU A 98 8.88 0.42 -12.55
C GLU A 98 9.37 0.49 -11.11
N LEU A 99 8.51 0.97 -10.19
CA LEU A 99 8.81 1.02 -8.75
C LEU A 99 9.11 -0.38 -8.18
N ALA A 100 8.22 -1.35 -8.43
CA ALA A 100 8.38 -2.72 -7.99
C ALA A 100 9.68 -3.35 -8.49
N THR A 101 10.01 -3.11 -9.76
CA THR A 101 11.26 -3.58 -10.37
C THR A 101 12.48 -2.94 -9.73
N LYS A 102 12.45 -1.61 -9.52
CA LYS A 102 13.55 -0.84 -8.93
C LYS A 102 13.95 -1.32 -7.54
N TYR A 103 12.97 -1.73 -6.72
CA TYR A 103 13.20 -2.13 -5.33
C TYR A 103 13.06 -3.63 -5.05
N GLY A 104 12.79 -4.45 -6.08
CA GLY A 104 12.61 -5.90 -5.92
C GLY A 104 11.37 -6.27 -5.10
N VAL A 105 10.28 -5.54 -5.27
CA VAL A 105 9.01 -5.71 -4.54
C VAL A 105 7.99 -6.43 -5.42
N GLU A 106 7.22 -7.37 -4.86
CA GLU A 106 6.17 -8.08 -5.61
C GLU A 106 4.94 -7.19 -5.85
N LEU A 107 4.28 -7.36 -7.01
CA LEU A 107 2.96 -6.78 -7.30
C LEU A 107 1.88 -7.87 -7.35
N VAL A 108 0.93 -7.80 -6.42
CA VAL A 108 -0.20 -8.73 -6.34
C VAL A 108 -1.47 -8.07 -6.88
N ASP A 109 -2.08 -8.71 -7.87
CA ASP A 109 -3.38 -8.34 -8.43
C ASP A 109 -4.52 -8.98 -7.62
N LEU A 110 -5.16 -8.18 -6.77
CA LEU A 110 -6.23 -8.66 -5.90
C LEU A 110 -7.48 -9.11 -6.66
N LYS A 111 -7.66 -8.74 -7.94
CA LYS A 111 -8.77 -9.27 -8.76
C LYS A 111 -8.59 -10.74 -9.10
N LYS A 112 -7.35 -11.22 -9.10
CA LYS A 112 -7.00 -12.62 -9.38
C LYS A 112 -6.75 -13.41 -8.10
N ASP A 113 -6.83 -12.75 -6.94
CA ASP A 113 -6.61 -13.40 -5.65
C ASP A 113 -7.80 -14.28 -5.27
N ARG A 114 -7.51 -15.33 -4.51
CA ARG A 114 -8.55 -16.17 -3.91
C ARG A 114 -9.24 -15.39 -2.80
N THR A 115 -10.55 -15.56 -2.67
CA THR A 115 -11.31 -14.99 -1.56
C THR A 115 -11.53 -16.00 -0.45
N VAL A 116 -11.46 -15.56 0.80
CA VAL A 116 -11.86 -16.33 1.98
C VAL A 116 -13.06 -15.69 2.65
N GLN A 117 -13.94 -16.51 3.23
CA GLN A 117 -15.06 -16.02 4.01
C GLN A 117 -14.60 -15.74 5.44
N LYS A 118 -15.02 -14.59 5.99
CA LYS A 118 -14.75 -14.18 7.36
C LYS A 118 -16.04 -13.78 8.05
N LYS A 119 -16.28 -14.38 9.22
CA LYS A 119 -17.36 -13.98 10.12
C LYS A 119 -16.96 -12.67 10.81
N THR A 120 -17.86 -11.70 10.77
CA THR A 120 -17.74 -10.42 11.47
C THR A 120 -18.98 -10.21 12.35
N PRO A 121 -18.95 -9.26 13.31
CA PRO A 121 -20.14 -8.93 14.09
C PRO A 121 -21.37 -8.53 13.26
N THR A 122 -21.16 -8.06 12.03
CA THR A 122 -22.22 -7.59 11.11
C THR A 122 -22.59 -8.61 10.03
N GLY A 123 -22.03 -9.84 10.08
CA GLY A 123 -22.29 -10.90 9.11
C GLY A 123 -21.04 -11.47 8.45
N GLU A 124 -21.24 -12.36 7.48
CA GLU A 124 -20.14 -12.95 6.71
C GLU A 124 -19.74 -12.05 5.53
N ILE A 125 -18.45 -11.80 5.42
CA ILE A 125 -17.86 -11.06 4.29
C ILE A 125 -16.86 -11.93 3.55
N LYS A 126 -16.71 -11.70 2.24
CA LYS A 126 -15.62 -12.25 1.44
C LYS A 126 -14.48 -11.25 1.37
N VAL A 127 -13.28 -11.68 1.70
CA VAL A 127 -12.06 -10.87 1.64
C VAL A 127 -10.98 -11.58 0.84
N CYS A 128 -10.12 -10.83 0.17
CA CYS A 128 -8.94 -11.37 -0.50
C CYS A 128 -8.01 -12.05 0.52
N ALA A 129 -7.34 -13.13 0.13
CA ALA A 129 -6.46 -13.88 1.01
C ALA A 129 -5.09 -13.20 1.18
N ALA A 130 -4.58 -12.51 0.17
CA ALA A 130 -3.27 -11.86 0.21
C ALA A 130 -3.13 -10.83 1.34
N PRO A 131 -4.11 -9.91 1.58
CA PRO A 131 -4.05 -9.01 2.74
C PRO A 131 -4.09 -9.69 4.10
N LEU A 132 -4.57 -10.95 4.19
CA LEU A 132 -4.58 -11.73 5.42
C LEU A 132 -3.28 -12.53 5.63
N GLY A 133 -2.46 -12.66 4.60
CA GLY A 133 -1.20 -13.40 4.62
C GLY A 133 0.02 -12.53 4.92
N VAL A 134 -0.17 -11.26 5.29
CA VAL A 134 0.91 -10.35 5.69
C VAL A 134 0.90 -10.16 7.21
N ASP A 135 2.06 -9.96 7.80
CA ASP A 135 2.22 -9.70 9.24
C ASP A 135 1.90 -8.25 9.59
N PHE A 136 2.11 -7.33 8.63
CA PHE A 136 1.84 -5.92 8.80
C PHE A 136 1.28 -5.31 7.51
N LEU A 137 0.07 -4.74 7.57
CA LEU A 137 -0.60 -4.13 6.42
C LEU A 137 -0.64 -2.60 6.56
N ILE A 138 -0.05 -1.90 5.59
CA ILE A 138 -0.10 -0.45 5.47
C ILE A 138 -1.09 -0.09 4.36
N ASN A 139 -2.24 0.43 4.73
CA ASN A 139 -3.26 0.89 3.80
C ASN A 139 -3.04 2.38 3.46
N LEU A 140 -3.05 2.73 2.18
CA LEU A 140 -2.70 4.05 1.67
C LEU A 140 -3.86 4.66 0.86
N PRO A 141 -4.99 4.99 1.50
CA PRO A 141 -6.14 5.55 0.83
C PRO A 141 -5.87 6.98 0.35
N VAL A 142 -6.63 7.42 -0.66
CA VAL A 142 -6.70 8.82 -1.07
C VAL A 142 -8.02 9.40 -0.59
N LEU A 143 -7.97 10.49 0.18
CA LEU A 143 -9.16 11.23 0.58
C LEU A 143 -9.65 12.08 -0.60
N LYS A 144 -10.85 11.80 -1.08
CA LYS A 144 -11.49 12.51 -2.19
C LYS A 144 -13.00 12.59 -1.98
N ALA A 145 -13.63 13.63 -2.52
CA ALA A 145 -15.07 13.66 -2.63
C ALA A 145 -15.53 12.58 -3.61
N HIS A 146 -16.58 11.84 -3.25
CA HIS A 146 -17.26 10.91 -4.15
C HIS A 146 -18.54 11.60 -4.63
N CYS A 147 -18.64 11.85 -5.92
CA CYS A 147 -19.88 12.28 -6.57
C CYS A 147 -20.71 11.07 -6.98
#